data_AF-A0A433BGA7-F1
#
_entry.id   AF-A0A433BGA7-F1
#
_cell.length_a   1.000
_cell.length_b   1.000
_cell.length_c   1.000
_cell.angle_alpha   90.00
_cell.angle_beta   90.00
_cell.angle_gamma   90.00
#
_symmetry.space_group_name_H-M   'P 1'
#
loop_
_entity.id
_entity.type
_entity.pdbx_description
1 polymer ?
#
loop_
_entity_poly.entity_id
_entity_poly.type
_entity_poly.pdbx_seq_one_letter_code
_entity_poly.pdbx_strand_id
1 'polypeptide(L)' 'RKLKAAQYTAAHPGEVCPAKWNEGAKTIAPSIDLVGKI' A
#
# COMPACT_ATOMS: atom_id res chain seq x y z
N ARG A 1 10.17 8.69 0.13
CA ARG A 1 8.89 8.26 0.77
C ARG A 1 7.73 8.20 -0.22
N LYS A 2 7.15 9.31 -0.72
CA LYS A 2 5.95 9.27 -1.61
C LYS A 2 6.20 8.65 -3.00
N LEU A 3 7.28 9.03 -3.68
CA LEU A 3 7.58 8.53 -5.03
C LEU A 3 7.81 7.02 -5.06
N LYS A 4 8.55 6.50 -4.06
CA LYS A 4 8.83 5.06 -3.92
C LYS A 4 7.56 4.25 -3.63
N ALA A 5 6.69 4.76 -2.76
CA ALA A 5 5.40 4.13 -2.48
C ALA A 5 4.51 4.08 -3.74
N ALA A 6 4.50 5.16 -4.54
CA ALA A 6 3.77 5.20 -5.80
C ALA A 6 4.34 4.23 -6.84
N GLN A 7 5.67 4.15 -6.99
CA GLN A 7 6.33 3.17 -7.87
C GLN A 7 6.07 1.73 -7.44
N TYR A 8 6.08 1.45 -6.14
CA TYR A 8 5.78 0.13 -5.58
C TYR A 8 4.33 -0.27 -5.84
N THR A 9 3.37 0.62 -5.53
CA THR A 9 1.93 0.40 -5.76
C THR A 9 1.60 0.21 -7.25
N ALA A 10 2.32 0.89 -8.14
CA ALA A 10 2.17 0.72 -9.58
C ALA A 10 2.74 -0.61 -10.09
N ALA A 11 3.84 -1.10 -9.49
CA ALA A 11 4.44 -2.38 -9.83
C ALA A 11 3.71 -3.58 -9.20
N HIS A 12 2.97 -3.36 -8.10
CA HIS A 12 2.28 -4.39 -7.33
C HIS A 12 0.76 -4.10 -7.30
N PRO A 13 0.04 -4.45 -8.38
CA PRO A 13 -1.39 -4.21 -8.47
C PRO A 13 -2.11 -5.04 -7.40
N GLY A 14 -2.76 -4.35 -6.45
CA GLY A 14 -3.41 -4.99 -5.31
C GLY A 14 -2.64 -4.90 -3.99
N GLU A 15 -1.56 -4.12 -3.91
CA GLU A 15 -0.93 -3.76 -2.66
C GLU A 15 -0.89 -2.24 -2.49
N VAL A 16 -1.37 -1.74 -1.35
CA VAL A 16 -1.29 -0.32 -1.02
C VAL A 16 -0.31 -0.07 0.11
N CYS A 17 0.44 1.02 -0.02
CA CYS A 17 1.37 1.49 0.99
C CYS A 17 0.62 2.30 2.08
N PRO A 18 0.55 1.83 3.34
CA PRO A 18 -0.12 2.57 4.41
C PRO A 18 0.58 3.88 4.79
N ALA A 19 -0.11 4.71 5.58
CA ALA A 19 0.45 5.96 6.10
C ALA A 19 1.73 5.67 6.91
N LYS A 20 2.88 6.17 6.42
CA LYS A 20 4.27 5.94 6.90
C LYS A 20 5.01 4.71 6.34
N TRP A 21 4.58 4.14 5.22
CA TRP A 21 5.32 3.05 4.56
C TRP A 21 6.74 3.45 4.11
N ASN A 22 7.69 2.52 4.31
CA ASN A 22 9.07 2.56 3.84
C ASN A 22 9.42 1.21 3.18
N GLU A 23 10.44 1.16 2.32
CA GLU A 23 10.88 -0.07 1.64
C GLU A 23 11.16 -1.19 2.67
N GLY A 24 10.38 -2.28 2.61
CA GLY A 24 10.43 -3.41 3.56
C GLY A 24 9.34 -3.41 4.64
N ALA A 25 8.50 -2.37 4.73
CA ALA A 25 7.35 -2.34 5.62
C ALA A 25 6.16 -3.13 5.05
N LYS A 26 5.30 -3.65 5.93
CA LYS A 26 4.09 -4.40 5.53
C LYS A 26 3.21 -3.59 4.59
N THR A 27 2.95 -4.16 3.43
CA THR A 27 1.94 -3.73 2.46
C THR A 27 0.59 -4.29 2.89
N ILE A 28 -0.47 -3.61 2.50
CA ILE A 28 -1.83 -4.07 2.78
C ILE A 28 -2.47 -4.41 1.44
N ALA A 29 -3.03 -5.61 1.32
CA ALA A 29 -3.89 -5.93 0.19
C ALA A 29 -5.27 -5.30 0.45
N PRO A 30 -5.78 -4.42 -0.43
CA PRO A 30 -7.13 -3.90 -0.30
C PRO A 30 -8.10 -5.04 -0.59
N SER A 31 -8.62 -5.65 0.48
CA SER A 31 -9.76 -6.56 0.38
C SER A 31 -11.05 -5.78 0.58
N ILE A 32 -12.12 -6.23 -0.06
CA ILE A 32 -13.46 -5.63 0.04
C ILE A 32 -13.93 -5.49 1.50
N ASP A 33 -13.47 -6.38 2.39
CA ASP A 33 -13.82 -6.40 3.81
C ASP A 33 -13.05 -5.36 4.66
N LEU A 34 -11.99 -4.75 4.10
CA LEU A 34 -11.24 -3.65 4.72
C LEU A 34 -11.70 -2.26 4.25
N VAL A 35 -12.55 -2.18 3.23
CA VAL A 35 -13.08 -0.90 2.71
C VAL A 35 -14.13 -0.37 3.69
N GLY A 36 -13.82 0.74 4.37
CA GLY A 36 -14.72 1.41 5.33
C GLY A 36 -14.35 1.26 6.81
N LYS A 37 -13.27 0.53 7.15
CA LYS A 37 -12.72 0.43 8.52
C LYS A 37 -11.42 1.22 8.72
N ILE A 38 -10.93 1.90 7.69
CA ILE A 38 -9.72 2.75 7.68
C ILE A 38 -10.13 4.22 7.60
#